data_AF-A0A1E9AXQ9-F1
#
_entry.id   AF-A0A1E9AXQ9-F1
#
_cell.length_a   1.000
_cell.length_b   1.000
_cell.length_c   1.000
_cell.angle_alpha   90.00
_cell.angle_beta   90.00
_cell.angle_gamma   90.00
#
_symmetry.space_group_name_H-M   'P 1'
#
loop_
_entity.id
_entity.type
_entity.pdbx_description
1 polymer ?
#
loop_
_entity_poly.entity_id
_entity_poly.type
_entity_poly.pdbx_seq_one_letter_code
_entity_poly.pdbx_strand_id
1 'polypeptide(L)'
;MSYKDFQAFTAENCQGYKKVYEISIGGFLYLAFLPVDYQKILCISSEYMSIIDSEKSQVTPIDGDYDEIELVAMCDGYDSPIPIAGQYGGSLPLYNGKDIRVTMDKDQSEEYPILTIYWEENKETRTQVYKGYLPYIFGFSPDGEYYVHVDDGGLIVLKRNSY
;
A
#
# COMPACT_ATOMS: atom_id res chain seq x y z
N MET A 1 4.40 2.81 -27.96
CA MET A 1 3.98 1.46 -27.52
C MET A 1 2.52 1.14 -27.80
N SER A 2 2.16 -0.15 -27.96
CA SER A 2 0.76 -0.61 -27.92
C SER A 2 0.33 -0.73 -26.46
N TYR A 3 -0.85 -0.22 -26.09
CA TYR A 3 -1.49 -0.35 -24.75
C TYR A 3 -1.74 -1.80 -24.27
N LYS A 4 -1.15 -2.82 -24.92
CA LYS A 4 -1.45 -4.23 -24.75
C LYS A 4 -0.83 -4.89 -23.51
N ASP A 5 0.01 -4.18 -22.75
CA ASP A 5 0.81 -4.81 -21.70
C ASP A 5 0.54 -4.27 -20.29
N PHE A 6 -0.53 -3.50 -20.07
CA PHE A 6 -0.91 -3.08 -18.71
C PHE A 6 -1.63 -4.21 -17.99
N GLN A 7 -1.30 -4.37 -16.72
CA GLN A 7 -1.91 -5.29 -15.78
C GLN A 7 -2.23 -4.53 -14.49
N ALA A 8 -3.52 -4.38 -14.20
CA ALA A 8 -3.98 -3.90 -12.89
C ALA A 8 -3.49 -4.83 -11.77
N PHE A 9 -3.48 -4.34 -10.53
CA PHE A 9 -3.03 -5.15 -9.40
C PHE A 9 -3.86 -6.44 -9.27
N THR A 10 -3.18 -7.57 -9.12
CA THR A 10 -3.80 -8.91 -9.05
C THR A 10 -3.53 -9.55 -7.71
N ALA A 11 -4.47 -9.39 -6.77
CA ALA A 11 -4.35 -9.92 -5.42
C ALA A 11 -4.21 -11.46 -5.40
N GLU A 12 -4.82 -12.16 -6.37
CA GLU A 12 -4.80 -13.62 -6.47
C GLU A 12 -3.40 -14.17 -6.79
N ASN A 13 -2.53 -13.33 -7.39
CA ASN A 13 -1.15 -13.67 -7.70
C ASN A 13 -0.21 -13.48 -6.49
N CYS A 14 -0.69 -12.87 -5.41
CA CYS A 14 0.07 -12.65 -4.17
C CYS A 14 -0.02 -13.89 -3.26
N GLN A 15 0.66 -14.98 -3.64
CA GLN A 15 0.64 -16.25 -2.90
C GLN A 15 1.02 -16.05 -1.42
N GLY A 16 0.33 -16.78 -0.53
CA GLY A 16 0.48 -16.66 0.93
C GLY A 16 -0.35 -15.54 1.56
N TYR A 17 -1.02 -14.69 0.76
CA TYR A 17 -1.90 -13.62 1.23
C TYR A 17 -3.27 -13.73 0.57
N LYS A 18 -4.28 -13.11 1.19
CA LYS A 18 -5.64 -13.00 0.66
C LYS A 18 -6.12 -11.56 0.76
N LYS A 19 -6.90 -11.11 -0.22
CA LYS A 19 -7.59 -9.82 -0.15
C LYS A 19 -8.59 -9.83 1.00
N VAL A 20 -8.49 -8.83 1.88
CA VAL A 20 -9.41 -8.65 3.02
C VAL A 20 -10.23 -7.37 2.89
N TYR A 21 -9.72 -6.38 2.17
CA TYR A 21 -10.39 -5.09 2.03
C TYR A 21 -10.06 -4.41 0.71
N GLU A 22 -11.01 -3.60 0.22
CA GLU A 22 -10.88 -2.78 -0.99
C GLU A 22 -11.79 -1.56 -0.87
N ILE A 23 -11.26 -0.38 -1.18
CA ILE A 23 -12.03 0.87 -1.20
C ILE A 23 -11.44 1.88 -2.19
N SER A 24 -12.29 2.61 -2.89
CA SER A 24 -11.87 3.76 -3.69
C SER A 24 -11.63 4.98 -2.79
N ILE A 25 -10.46 5.62 -2.94
CA ILE A 25 -10.08 6.81 -2.16
C ILE A 25 -9.91 7.97 -3.14
N GLY A 26 -10.85 8.91 -3.12
CA GLY A 26 -10.71 10.15 -3.89
C GLY A 26 -9.61 11.03 -3.31
N GLY A 27 -8.72 11.54 -4.16
CA GLY A 27 -7.67 12.47 -3.74
C GLY A 27 -6.69 11.88 -2.72
N PHE A 28 -6.35 10.58 -2.84
CA PHE A 28 -5.36 9.95 -1.97
C PHE A 28 -4.05 10.73 -1.94
N LEU A 29 -3.48 10.93 -0.76
CA LEU A 29 -2.17 11.58 -0.58
C LEU A 29 -1.19 10.62 0.10
N TYR A 30 -1.55 10.12 1.28
CA TYR A 30 -0.69 9.29 2.12
C TYR A 30 -1.49 8.27 2.92
N LEU A 31 -0.79 7.25 3.42
CA LEU A 31 -1.29 6.34 4.44
C LEU A 31 -0.21 5.96 5.45
N ALA A 32 -0.65 5.38 6.56
CA ALA A 32 0.21 4.66 7.49
C ALA A 32 -0.53 3.48 8.10
N PHE A 33 0.20 2.40 8.37
CA PHE A 33 -0.30 1.38 9.30
C PHE A 33 -0.22 1.92 10.73
N LEU A 34 -1.32 1.85 11.48
CA LEU A 34 -1.34 2.37 12.83
C LEU A 34 -0.46 1.50 13.76
N PRO A 35 0.34 2.12 14.65
CA PRO A 35 1.09 1.35 15.64
C PRO A 35 0.15 0.48 16.47
N VAL A 36 0.61 -0.71 16.88
CA VAL A 36 -0.14 -1.70 17.69
C VAL A 36 -1.23 -2.47 16.93
N ASP A 37 -2.00 -1.82 16.06
CA ASP A 37 -3.12 -2.41 15.32
C ASP A 37 -2.91 -2.28 13.80
N TYR A 38 -2.03 -3.08 13.21
CA TYR A 38 -1.68 -2.97 11.79
C TYR A 38 -2.82 -3.34 10.81
N GLN A 39 -3.93 -3.89 11.28
CA GLN A 39 -5.17 -3.99 10.51
C GLN A 39 -5.83 -2.63 10.26
N LYS A 40 -5.49 -1.60 11.06
CA LYS A 40 -5.98 -0.24 10.91
C LYS A 40 -4.98 0.62 10.15
N ILE A 41 -5.51 1.42 9.24
CA ILE A 41 -4.73 2.28 8.36
C ILE A 41 -5.19 3.72 8.58
N LEU A 42 -4.26 4.60 8.93
CA LEU A 42 -4.47 6.04 8.77
C LEU A 42 -4.43 6.35 7.28
N CYS A 43 -5.49 6.97 6.77
CA CYS A 43 -5.60 7.39 5.38
C CYS A 43 -5.75 8.91 5.33
N ILE A 44 -4.94 9.56 4.51
CA ILE A 44 -4.93 11.00 4.28
C ILE A 44 -5.32 11.23 2.83
N SER A 45 -6.42 11.94 2.63
CA SER A 45 -6.87 12.42 1.31
C SER A 45 -6.86 13.95 1.27
N SER A 46 -7.06 14.52 0.09
CA SER A 46 -7.19 15.97 -0.10
C SER A 46 -8.35 16.60 0.67
N GLU A 47 -9.32 15.80 1.12
CA GLU A 47 -10.53 16.29 1.77
C GLU A 47 -10.52 16.07 3.30
N TYR A 48 -10.01 14.93 3.77
CA TYR A 48 -10.01 14.58 5.20
C TYR A 48 -9.03 13.44 5.53
N MET A 49 -8.75 13.31 6.83
CA MET A 49 -8.06 12.18 7.44
C MET A 49 -9.06 11.18 8.02
N SER A 50 -8.76 9.89 7.92
CA SER A 50 -9.60 8.82 8.46
C SER A 50 -8.81 7.61 8.92
N ILE A 51 -9.40 6.83 9.83
CA ILE A 51 -8.93 5.49 10.18
C ILE A 51 -9.80 4.47 9.46
N ILE A 52 -9.16 3.63 8.66
CA ILE A 52 -9.75 2.48 7.98
C ILE A 52 -9.43 1.23 8.81
N ASP A 53 -10.45 0.56 9.35
CA ASP A 53 -10.32 -0.79 9.92
C ASP A 53 -10.63 -1.81 8.81
N SER A 54 -9.56 -2.39 8.25
CA SER A 54 -9.65 -3.28 7.08
C SER A 54 -10.32 -4.62 7.38
N GLU A 55 -10.41 -5.03 8.66
CA GLU A 55 -11.07 -6.28 9.03
C GLU A 55 -12.55 -6.10 9.35
N LYS A 56 -12.94 -4.89 9.79
CA LYS A 56 -14.35 -4.55 10.06
C LYS A 56 -15.02 -3.83 8.90
N SER A 57 -14.28 -3.53 7.84
CA SER A 57 -14.74 -2.70 6.72
C SER A 57 -15.30 -1.36 7.15
N GLN A 58 -14.68 -0.72 8.14
CA GLN A 58 -15.14 0.52 8.74
C GLN A 58 -14.18 1.67 8.41
N VAL A 59 -14.75 2.82 8.01
CA VAL A 59 -14.01 4.07 7.83
C VAL A 59 -14.52 5.07 8.85
N THR A 60 -13.61 5.63 9.65
CA THR A 60 -13.93 6.59 10.71
C THR A 60 -13.15 7.88 10.45
N PRO A 61 -13.80 9.00 10.12
CA PRO A 61 -13.14 10.30 10.03
C PRO A 61 -12.45 10.64 11.35
N ILE A 62 -11.31 11.30 11.27
CA ILE A 62 -10.55 11.72 12.45
C ILE A 62 -9.95 13.11 12.24
N ASP A 63 -9.86 13.86 13.34
CA ASP A 63 -9.14 15.13 13.36
C ASP A 63 -7.63 14.85 13.53
N GLY A 64 -6.82 15.61 12.82
CA GLY A 64 -5.39 15.45 12.79
C GLY A 64 -4.73 16.43 11.83
N ASP A 65 -3.40 16.35 11.77
CA ASP A 65 -2.57 17.12 10.84
C ASP A 65 -1.41 16.24 10.36
N TYR A 66 -0.80 16.62 9.23
CA TYR A 66 0.35 15.93 8.69
C TYR A 66 1.37 16.89 8.10
N ASP A 67 2.64 16.51 8.22
CA ASP A 67 3.75 17.23 7.63
C ASP A 67 4.28 16.43 6.44
N GLU A 68 4.17 17.02 5.26
CA GLU A 68 4.59 16.43 3.98
C GLU A 68 6.11 16.51 3.74
N ILE A 69 6.84 17.32 4.51
CA ILE A 69 8.31 17.39 4.47
C ILE A 69 8.90 16.35 5.41
N GLU A 70 8.42 16.32 6.66
CA GLU A 70 8.88 15.37 7.67
C GLU A 70 8.25 13.97 7.51
N LEU A 71 7.22 13.85 6.66
CA LEU A 71 6.50 12.61 6.36
C LEU A 71 5.95 11.93 7.62
N VAL A 72 5.28 12.73 8.46
CA VAL A 72 4.62 12.26 9.68
C VAL A 72 3.21 12.83 9.80
N ALA A 73 2.34 12.11 10.50
CA ALA A 73 1.01 12.56 10.86
C ALA A 73 0.78 12.47 12.37
N MET A 74 -0.04 13.39 12.88
CA MET A 74 -0.56 13.40 14.24
C MET A 74 -2.09 13.34 14.16
N CYS A 75 -2.72 12.47 14.94
CA CYS A 75 -4.17 12.38 14.99
C CYS A 75 -4.64 11.97 16.39
N ASP A 76 -5.91 12.24 16.68
CA ASP A 76 -6.49 11.95 17.98
C ASP A 76 -6.33 10.47 18.37
N GLY A 77 -5.97 10.23 19.63
CA GLY A 77 -5.76 8.89 20.17
C GLY A 77 -4.36 8.31 19.97
N TYR A 78 -3.43 9.06 19.36
CA TYR A 78 -2.02 8.67 19.23
C TYR A 78 -1.08 9.78 19.74
N ASP A 79 -0.30 9.46 20.77
CA ASP A 79 0.60 10.43 21.44
C ASP A 79 1.93 10.65 20.71
N SER A 80 2.17 9.96 19.59
CA SER A 80 3.45 10.00 18.86
C SER A 80 3.23 10.17 17.37
N PRO A 81 4.14 10.88 16.68
CA PRO A 81 4.08 11.02 15.23
C PRO A 81 4.10 9.66 14.53
N ILE A 82 3.19 9.51 13.58
CA ILE A 82 3.03 8.29 12.78
C ILE A 82 3.71 8.53 11.43
N PRO A 83 4.76 7.78 11.06
CA PRO A 83 5.37 7.90 9.74
C PRO A 83 4.38 7.56 8.64
N ILE A 84 4.29 8.41 7.63
CA ILE A 84 3.37 8.25 6.49
C ILE A 84 4.13 7.96 5.19
N ALA A 85 3.45 7.27 4.28
CA ALA A 85 3.96 6.96 2.94
C ALA A 85 2.84 7.09 1.90
N GLY A 86 3.18 7.58 0.72
CA GLY A 86 2.19 7.95 -0.29
C GLY A 86 2.80 8.45 -1.58
N GLN A 87 1.95 9.11 -2.37
CA GLN A 87 2.28 9.56 -3.73
C GLN A 87 3.50 10.49 -3.77
N TYR A 88 3.72 11.27 -2.72
CA TYR A 88 4.72 12.34 -2.67
C TYR A 88 5.93 12.02 -1.78
N GLY A 89 6.01 10.84 -1.18
CA GLY A 89 7.14 10.47 -0.34
C GLY A 89 6.86 9.32 0.62
N GLY A 90 7.90 8.96 1.38
CA GLY A 90 7.88 7.84 2.30
C GLY A 90 7.99 6.49 1.59
N SER A 91 8.03 5.42 2.39
CA SER A 91 8.09 4.06 1.86
C SER A 91 7.55 3.07 2.88
N LEU A 92 6.99 1.97 2.38
CA LEU A 92 6.64 0.82 3.19
C LEU A 92 7.67 -0.30 3.00
N PRO A 93 7.84 -1.21 3.97
CA PRO A 93 8.64 -2.41 3.81
C PRO A 93 8.27 -3.19 2.55
N LEU A 94 9.28 -3.63 1.79
CA LEU A 94 9.11 -4.51 0.62
C LEU A 94 9.43 -5.98 0.93
N TYR A 95 9.73 -6.29 2.18
CA TYR A 95 9.96 -7.65 2.65
C TYR A 95 9.09 -7.88 3.89
N ASN A 96 8.36 -8.99 3.93
CA ASN A 96 7.44 -9.31 5.01
C ASN A 96 8.12 -9.82 6.30
N GLY A 97 9.46 -9.78 6.37
CA GLY A 97 10.22 -10.29 7.51
C GLY A 97 10.36 -11.82 7.57
N LYS A 98 9.81 -12.58 6.59
CA LYS A 98 9.86 -14.05 6.56
C LYS A 98 10.36 -14.57 5.22
N ASP A 99 9.50 -14.66 4.22
CA ASP A 99 9.68 -15.47 3.01
C ASP A 99 9.29 -14.75 1.71
N ILE A 100 8.59 -13.63 1.83
CA ILE A 100 8.03 -12.92 0.68
C ILE A 100 8.69 -11.55 0.54
N ARG A 101 9.16 -11.28 -0.69
CA ARG A 101 9.72 -10.00 -1.09
C ARG A 101 8.96 -9.46 -2.30
N VAL A 102 8.75 -8.15 -2.31
CA VAL A 102 8.26 -7.42 -3.46
C VAL A 102 9.45 -6.76 -4.15
N THR A 103 9.62 -7.03 -5.44
CA THR A 103 10.63 -6.39 -6.29
C THR A 103 9.96 -5.63 -7.42
N MET A 104 10.69 -4.70 -8.03
CA MET A 104 10.15 -3.86 -9.08
C MET A 104 11.18 -3.66 -10.20
N ASP A 105 10.66 -3.51 -11.42
CA ASP A 105 11.43 -3.08 -12.59
C ASP A 105 10.77 -1.83 -13.18
N LYS A 106 11.60 -0.86 -13.58
CA LYS A 106 11.13 0.45 -14.08
C LYS A 106 11.63 0.65 -15.50
N ASP A 107 10.70 0.56 -16.46
CA ASP A 107 10.95 0.91 -17.85
C ASP A 107 10.82 2.43 -18.03
N GLN A 108 11.90 3.07 -18.49
CA GLN A 108 11.98 4.51 -18.73
C GLN A 108 12.22 4.83 -20.21
N SER A 109 11.93 3.89 -21.10
CA SER A 109 12.15 4.07 -22.55
C SER A 109 11.16 5.05 -23.22
N GLU A 110 10.02 5.31 -22.58
CA GLU A 110 9.00 6.28 -23.04
C GLU A 110 8.90 7.47 -22.08
N GLU A 111 8.11 8.48 -22.48
CA GLU A 111 7.86 9.71 -21.72
C GLU A 111 7.33 9.46 -20.30
N TYR A 112 6.47 8.44 -20.14
CA TYR A 112 5.90 8.06 -18.86
C TYR A 112 6.44 6.70 -18.41
N PRO A 113 7.19 6.64 -17.30
CA PRO A 113 7.76 5.38 -16.83
C PRO A 113 6.70 4.34 -16.48
N ILE A 114 6.96 3.09 -16.86
CA ILE A 114 6.12 1.94 -16.51
C ILE A 114 6.81 1.16 -15.40
N LEU A 115 6.08 0.91 -14.32
CA LEU A 115 6.52 0.06 -13.22
C LEU A 115 5.91 -1.33 -13.35
N THR A 116 6.75 -2.36 -13.28
CA THR A 116 6.32 -3.74 -13.12
C THR A 116 6.65 -4.20 -11.71
N ILE A 117 5.66 -4.69 -10.96
CA ILE A 117 5.83 -5.19 -9.58
C ILE A 117 5.73 -6.70 -9.58
N TYR A 118 6.65 -7.32 -8.86
CA TYR A 118 6.76 -8.76 -8.73
C TYR A 118 6.64 -9.20 -7.28
N TRP A 119 5.92 -10.30 -7.09
CA TRP A 119 5.80 -11.02 -5.84
C TRP A 119 6.73 -12.23 -5.86
N GLU A 120 7.68 -12.28 -4.93
CA GLU A 120 8.69 -13.32 -4.85
C GLU A 120 8.54 -14.13 -3.56
N GLU A 121 8.20 -15.41 -3.68
CA GLU A 121 8.14 -16.36 -2.58
C GLU A 121 9.38 -17.26 -2.64
N ASN A 122 10.21 -17.24 -1.58
CA ASN A 122 11.37 -18.12 -1.42
C ASN A 122 12.44 -18.09 -2.53
N LYS A 123 12.70 -16.94 -3.19
CA LYS A 123 13.70 -16.74 -4.28
C LYS A 123 13.53 -17.62 -5.54
N GLU A 124 12.64 -18.60 -5.53
CA GLU A 124 12.46 -19.55 -6.62
C GLU A 124 11.25 -19.20 -7.50
N THR A 125 10.20 -18.61 -6.90
CA THR A 125 9.01 -18.17 -7.64
C THR A 125 8.96 -16.64 -7.69
N ARG A 126 8.73 -16.11 -8.89
CA ARG A 126 8.55 -14.67 -9.15
C ARG A 126 7.32 -14.48 -10.04
N THR A 127 6.31 -13.82 -9.51
CA THR A 127 5.02 -13.62 -10.18
C THR A 127 4.78 -12.14 -10.40
N GLN A 128 4.44 -11.72 -11.62
CA GLN A 128 4.04 -10.34 -11.90
C GLN A 128 2.66 -10.08 -11.30
N VAL A 129 2.56 -9.09 -10.41
CA VAL A 129 1.30 -8.73 -9.75
C VAL A 129 0.72 -7.41 -10.25
N TYR A 130 1.54 -6.58 -10.90
CA TYR A 130 1.15 -5.28 -11.46
C TYR A 130 2.09 -4.89 -12.61
N LYS A 131 1.56 -4.24 -13.64
CA LYS A 131 2.32 -3.54 -14.69
C LYS A 131 1.55 -2.32 -15.16
N GLY A 132 2.07 -1.12 -14.92
CA GLY A 132 1.36 0.10 -15.27
C GLY A 132 2.13 1.34 -14.87
N TYR A 133 1.44 2.47 -14.72
CA TYR A 133 2.03 3.67 -14.15
C TYR A 133 2.43 3.46 -12.69
N LEU A 134 3.16 4.40 -12.11
CA LEU A 134 3.59 4.29 -10.71
C LEU A 134 2.37 4.27 -9.78
N PRO A 135 2.12 3.19 -9.01
CA PRO A 135 1.12 3.22 -7.95
C PRO A 135 1.48 4.28 -6.91
N TYR A 136 0.50 4.84 -6.22
CA TYR A 136 0.71 5.87 -5.22
C TYR A 136 1.54 5.36 -4.04
N ILE A 137 1.28 4.13 -3.59
CA ILE A 137 2.10 3.45 -2.57
C ILE A 137 1.79 1.94 -2.56
N PHE A 138 2.77 1.13 -2.18
CA PHE A 138 2.56 -0.28 -1.89
C PHE A 138 3.61 -0.80 -0.90
N GLY A 139 3.29 -1.89 -0.19
CA GLY A 139 4.23 -2.55 0.71
C GLY A 139 3.56 -3.17 1.93
N PHE A 140 4.37 -3.80 2.77
CA PHE A 140 3.92 -4.55 3.94
C PHE A 140 3.72 -3.66 5.17
N SER A 141 2.90 -4.13 6.10
CA SER A 141 2.95 -3.67 7.49
C SER A 141 4.29 -4.02 8.12
N PRO A 142 4.72 -3.33 9.19
CA PRO A 142 6.00 -3.60 9.85
C PRO A 142 6.18 -5.03 10.36
N ASP A 143 5.09 -5.71 10.76
CA ASP A 143 5.09 -7.12 11.16
C ASP A 143 4.96 -8.11 9.99
N GLY A 144 4.72 -7.59 8.78
CA GLY A 144 4.51 -8.38 7.57
C GLY A 144 3.16 -9.08 7.49
N GLU A 145 2.22 -8.86 8.41
CA GLU A 145 0.93 -9.57 8.38
C GLU A 145 -0.06 -8.97 7.37
N TYR A 146 0.12 -7.71 6.96
CA TYR A 146 -0.67 -7.01 5.96
C TYR A 146 0.18 -6.50 4.80
N TYR A 147 -0.43 -6.32 3.65
CA TYR A 147 0.15 -5.66 2.48
C TYR A 147 -0.88 -4.71 1.88
N VAL A 148 -0.45 -3.55 1.44
CA VAL A 148 -1.30 -2.59 0.71
C VAL A 148 -0.78 -2.34 -0.69
N HIS A 149 -1.70 -2.09 -1.61
CA HIS A 149 -1.45 -1.51 -2.92
C HIS A 149 -2.45 -0.39 -3.15
N VAL A 150 -1.96 0.80 -3.49
CA VAL A 150 -2.79 1.98 -3.76
C VAL A 150 -2.42 2.54 -5.12
N ASP A 151 -3.41 2.68 -5.99
CA ASP A 151 -3.31 3.36 -7.28
C ASP A 151 -4.63 4.08 -7.60
N ASP A 152 -4.83 4.49 -8.85
CA ASP A 152 -6.06 5.14 -9.32
C ASP A 152 -7.33 4.29 -9.06
N GLY A 153 -7.21 2.98 -8.88
CA GLY A 153 -8.31 2.07 -8.52
C GLY A 153 -8.72 2.16 -7.05
N GLY A 154 -7.88 2.72 -6.19
CA GLY A 154 -8.07 2.83 -4.75
C GLY A 154 -7.09 2.01 -3.94
N LEU A 155 -7.44 1.75 -2.68
CA LEU A 155 -6.67 0.95 -1.73
C LEU A 155 -7.16 -0.50 -1.74
N ILE A 156 -6.22 -1.42 -1.97
CA ILE A 156 -6.41 -2.87 -1.74
C ILE A 156 -5.55 -3.27 -0.55
N VAL A 157 -6.15 -4.02 0.40
CA VAL A 157 -5.45 -4.59 1.56
C VAL A 157 -5.47 -6.11 1.48
N LEU A 158 -4.30 -6.70 1.59
CA LEU A 158 -4.12 -8.15 1.74
C LEU A 158 -3.71 -8.49 3.17
N LYS A 159 -4.14 -9.64 3.65
CA LYS A 159 -3.72 -10.24 4.92
C LYS A 159 -3.03 -11.58 4.66
N ARG A 160 -1.96 -11.87 5.40
CA ARG A 160 -1.28 -13.16 5.37
C ARG A 160 -2.25 -14.29 5.74
N ASN A 161 -2.12 -15.42 5.08
CA ASN A 161 -2.86 -16.63 5.44
C ASN A 161 -2.36 -17.17 6.78
N SER A 162 -3.28 -17.43 7.71
CA SER A 162 -2.99 -18.18 8.93
C SER A 162 -2.98 -19.67 8.57
N TYR A 163 -1.83 -20.34 8.76
CA TYR A 163 -1.71 -21.79 8.66
C TYR A 163 -2.01 -22.46 9.99
#